data_AF-A0AAV6WTM9-F1
#
_entry.id   AF-A0AAV6WTM9-F1
#
_cell.length_a   1.000
_cell.length_b   1.000
_cell.length_c   1.000
_cell.angle_alpha   90.00
_cell.angle_beta   90.00
_cell.angle_gamma   90.00
#
_symmetry.space_group_name_H-M   'P 1'
#
loop_
_entity.id
_entity.type
_entity.pdbx_description
1 polymer ?
#
loop_
_entity_poly.entity_id
_entity_poly.type
_entity_poly.pdbx_seq_one_letter_code
_entity_poly.pdbx_strand_id
1 'polypeptide(L)'
;MNMWSVLPDELWSTIMEIGIETKSLDHKAICRLSTACRRFRRLAGDDSVWSLLVLHSDFPYFGNDLDLSEINCDSSSSSSDNISKFKSLFKIRYKKERVLAEHGRKIQEIMLQTSQEVQRINERMAEFRDAVMSGNEESFFEHYASANQNSG
;
A
#
# COMPACT_ATOMS: atom_id res chain seq x y z
N MET A 1 -21.06 -16.05 35.28
CA MET A 1 -21.09 -16.63 33.92
C MET A 1 -21.04 -15.48 32.94
N ASN A 2 -19.93 -15.31 32.24
CA ASN A 2 -19.78 -14.20 31.30
C ASN A 2 -20.38 -14.64 29.96
N MET A 3 -21.59 -14.18 29.64
CA MET A 3 -22.32 -14.50 28.40
C MET A 3 -21.49 -14.22 27.13
N TRP A 4 -20.49 -13.34 27.25
CA TRP A 4 -19.57 -12.87 26.21
C TRP A 4 -18.56 -13.92 25.70
N SER A 5 -18.26 -14.97 26.46
CA SER A 5 -17.29 -16.01 26.05
C SER A 5 -17.90 -17.16 25.26
N VAL A 6 -19.24 -17.21 25.12
CA VAL A 6 -19.94 -18.33 24.47
C VAL A 6 -20.03 -18.14 22.96
N LEU A 7 -20.09 -16.90 22.49
CA LEU A 7 -20.21 -16.59 21.07
C LEU A 7 -18.86 -16.86 20.37
N PRO A 8 -18.78 -17.49 19.19
CA PRO A 8 -17.54 -17.64 18.38
C PRO A 8 -16.92 -16.33 17.91
N ASP A 9 -15.63 -16.36 17.52
CA ASP A 9 -14.88 -15.16 17.09
C ASP A 9 -15.44 -14.56 15.81
N GLU A 10 -15.94 -15.42 14.92
CA GLU A 10 -16.55 -15.06 13.63
C GLU A 10 -17.78 -14.16 13.83
N LEU A 11 -18.63 -14.50 14.81
CA LEU A 11 -19.81 -13.70 15.09
C LEU A 11 -19.46 -12.34 15.71
N TRP A 12 -18.41 -12.28 16.55
CA TRP A 12 -17.93 -11.01 17.07
C TRP A 12 -17.30 -10.12 16.00
N SER A 13 -16.63 -10.74 15.03
CA SER A 13 -16.12 -10.05 13.84
C SER A 13 -17.28 -9.44 13.04
N THR A 14 -18.31 -10.23 12.73
CA THR A 14 -19.51 -9.73 12.03
C THR A 14 -20.23 -8.61 12.80
N ILE A 15 -20.34 -8.72 14.13
CA ILE A 15 -20.92 -7.66 14.97
C ILE A 15 -20.11 -6.36 14.87
N MET A 16 -18.77 -6.45 14.88
CA MET A 16 -17.91 -5.28 14.70
C MET A 16 -18.04 -4.68 13.31
N GLU A 17 -18.07 -5.51 12.26
CA GLU A 17 -18.25 -5.07 10.87
C GLU A 17 -19.57 -4.34 10.66
N ILE A 18 -20.69 -4.92 11.10
CA ILE A 18 -22.02 -4.29 11.06
C ILE A 18 -22.02 -2.97 11.84
N GLY A 19 -21.36 -2.93 12.99
CA GLY A 19 -21.25 -1.71 13.77
C GLY A 19 -20.52 -0.58 13.03
N ILE A 20 -19.51 -0.93 12.23
CA ILE A 20 -18.77 0.02 11.41
C ILE A 20 -19.60 0.48 10.21
N GLU A 21 -20.26 -0.46 9.52
CA GLU A 21 -21.15 -0.16 8.39
C GLU A 21 -22.28 0.80 8.80
N THR A 22 -22.86 0.57 9.97
CA THR A 22 -23.93 1.39 10.54
C THR A 22 -23.44 2.70 11.19
N LYS A 23 -22.13 2.99 11.16
CA LYS A 23 -21.49 4.13 11.83
C LYS A 23 -21.78 4.20 13.34
N SER A 24 -22.10 3.06 13.97
CA SER A 24 -22.31 2.98 15.43
C SER A 24 -21.01 2.71 16.19
N LEU A 25 -20.02 2.14 15.51
CA LEU A 25 -18.68 1.88 16.03
C LEU A 25 -17.62 2.75 15.33
N ASP A 26 -17.17 3.78 16.05
CA ASP A 26 -16.05 4.62 15.63
C ASP A 26 -14.68 3.98 15.93
N HIS A 27 -13.62 4.48 15.27
CA HIS A 27 -12.22 4.13 15.57
C HIS A 27 -11.89 4.24 17.08
N LYS A 28 -12.45 5.25 17.76
CA LYS A 28 -12.25 5.45 19.21
C LYS A 28 -12.90 4.34 20.01
N ALA A 29 -14.10 3.90 19.62
CA ALA A 29 -14.83 2.85 20.31
C ALA A 29 -14.13 1.49 20.12
N ILE A 30 -13.66 1.18 18.91
CA ILE A 30 -12.88 -0.03 18.62
C ILE A 30 -11.59 -0.07 19.47
N CYS A 31 -10.87 1.06 19.54
CA CYS A 31 -9.68 1.16 20.41
C CYS A 31 -10.00 0.91 21.89
N ARG A 32 -11.11 1.45 22.41
CA ARG A 32 -11.54 1.19 23.80
C ARG A 32 -11.94 -0.26 24.03
N LEU A 33 -12.60 -0.90 23.06
CA LEU A 33 -12.96 -2.31 23.14
C LEU A 33 -11.72 -3.22 23.12
N SER A 34 -10.72 -2.88 22.30
CA SER A 34 -9.44 -3.58 22.19
C SER A 34 -8.59 -3.51 23.48
N THR A 35 -8.74 -2.45 24.27
CA THR A 35 -8.10 -2.37 25.59
C THR A 35 -8.89 -3.09 26.67
N ALA A 36 -10.23 -3.15 26.56
CA ALA A 36 -11.09 -3.79 27.54
C ALA A 36 -11.06 -5.33 27.52
N CYS A 37 -10.85 -5.95 26.35
CA CYS A 37 -10.86 -7.42 26.23
C CYS A 37 -9.77 -7.95 25.29
N ARG A 38 -9.08 -9.02 25.71
CA ARG A 38 -8.09 -9.72 24.87
C ARG A 38 -8.68 -10.24 23.56
N ARG A 39 -9.96 -10.61 23.57
CA ARG A 39 -10.68 -11.10 22.41
C ARG A 39 -10.89 -10.01 21.36
N PHE A 40 -11.43 -8.87 21.78
CA PHE A 40 -11.59 -7.70 20.90
C PHE A 40 -10.25 -7.14 20.44
N ARG A 41 -9.18 -7.30 21.23
CA ARG A 41 -7.82 -6.98 20.77
C ARG A 41 -7.38 -7.82 19.57
N ARG A 42 -7.72 -9.11 19.55
CA ARG A 42 -7.41 -9.99 18.41
C ARG A 42 -8.21 -9.58 17.18
N LEU A 43 -9.52 -9.38 17.34
CA LEU A 43 -10.43 -8.96 16.27
C LEU A 43 -10.08 -7.58 15.71
N ALA A 44 -9.73 -6.61 16.57
CA ALA A 44 -9.24 -5.31 16.15
C ALA A 44 -7.81 -5.36 15.58
N GLY A 45 -7.15 -6.52 15.57
CA GLY A 45 -5.90 -6.76 14.87
C GLY A 45 -6.09 -7.19 13.41
N ASP A 46 -7.32 -7.52 13.00
CA ASP A 46 -7.62 -7.96 11.65
C ASP A 46 -7.70 -6.75 10.70
N ASP A 47 -7.02 -6.85 9.55
CA ASP A 47 -6.92 -5.75 8.57
C ASP A 47 -8.27 -5.42 7.90
N SER A 48 -9.22 -6.37 7.88
CA SER A 48 -10.56 -6.17 7.30
C SER A 48 -11.35 -5.08 8.04
N VAL A 49 -11.27 -5.08 9.38
CA VAL A 49 -11.98 -4.14 10.26
C VAL A 49 -11.52 -2.71 10.00
N TRP A 50 -10.20 -2.51 9.86
CA TRP A 50 -9.64 -1.19 9.56
C TRP A 50 -9.89 -0.74 8.13
N SER A 51 -9.87 -1.68 7.18
CA SER A 51 -10.18 -1.38 5.77
C SER A 51 -11.63 -0.92 5.61
N LEU A 52 -12.57 -1.61 6.27
CA LEU A 52 -13.99 -1.26 6.30
C LEU A 52 -14.21 0.08 7.01
N LEU A 53 -13.51 0.31 8.13
CA LEU A 53 -13.58 1.57 8.85
C LEU A 53 -13.08 2.73 8.00
N VAL A 54 -11.95 2.57 7.29
CA VAL A 54 -11.42 3.60 6.39
C VAL A 54 -12.38 3.90 5.24
N LEU A 55 -13.08 2.89 4.73
CA LEU A 55 -14.07 3.04 3.67
C LEU A 55 -15.33 3.77 4.15
N HIS A 56 -15.78 3.51 5.38
CA HIS A 56 -17.02 4.08 5.95
C HIS A 56 -16.81 5.39 6.74
N SER A 57 -15.59 5.64 7.21
CA SER A 57 -15.24 6.89 7.86
C SER A 57 -14.86 7.91 6.80
N ASP A 58 -15.54 9.04 6.80
CA ASP A 58 -15.07 10.26 6.16
C ASP A 58 -13.85 10.72 6.95
N PHE A 59 -12.68 10.11 6.69
CA PHE A 59 -11.48 10.31 7.51
C PHE A 59 -11.16 11.81 7.46
N PRO A 60 -11.32 12.57 8.56
CA PRO A 60 -10.82 13.93 8.56
C PRO A 60 -9.31 13.78 8.42
N TYR A 61 -8.78 14.34 7.33
CA TYR A 61 -7.36 14.58 7.19
C TYR A 61 -6.90 15.18 8.52
N PHE A 62 -6.08 14.47 9.29
CA PHE A 62 -5.48 15.01 10.52
C PHE A 62 -4.43 16.06 10.10
N GLY A 63 -4.90 17.14 9.47
CA GLY A 63 -4.20 18.38 9.29
C GLY A 63 -4.27 19.11 10.62
N ASN A 64 -3.25 18.88 11.44
CA ASN A 64 -2.64 19.85 12.35
C ASN A 64 -3.46 20.60 13.44
N ASP A 65 -4.79 20.51 13.54
CA ASP A 65 -5.57 21.34 14.49
C ASP A 65 -6.37 20.54 15.54
N LEU A 66 -5.73 19.57 16.21
CA LEU A 66 -6.21 19.16 17.53
C LEU A 66 -5.53 20.04 18.58
N ASP A 67 -6.12 21.22 18.79
CA ASP A 67 -5.94 22.01 20.01
C ASP A 67 -6.38 21.14 21.21
N LEU A 68 -5.39 20.52 21.85
CA LEU A 68 -5.53 19.56 22.94
C LEU A 68 -5.75 20.25 24.29
N SER A 69 -6.40 21.42 24.31
CA SER A 69 -6.58 22.20 25.53
C SER A 69 -7.72 21.71 26.45
N GLU A 70 -8.52 20.72 26.05
CA GLU A 70 -9.73 20.35 26.80
C GLU A 70 -9.93 18.85 27.04
N ILE A 71 -8.84 18.11 27.31
CA ILE A 71 -8.95 16.80 27.98
C ILE A 71 -8.42 16.94 29.41
N ASN A 72 -9.26 17.49 30.29
CA ASN A 72 -9.14 17.27 31.73
C ASN A 72 -9.39 15.79 31.99
N CYS A 73 -8.32 14.99 31.99
CA CYS A 73 -8.33 13.65 32.57
C CYS A 73 -7.36 13.63 33.74
N ASP A 74 -7.90 13.95 34.91
CA ASP A 74 -7.29 13.62 36.19
C ASP A 74 -7.23 12.10 36.28
N SER A 75 -6.09 11.48 35.92
CA SER A 75 -5.60 10.20 36.44
C SER A 75 -4.29 9.77 35.78
N SER A 76 -3.26 9.70 36.62
CA SER A 76 -2.11 8.78 36.56
C SER A 76 -1.21 8.76 35.32
N SER A 77 -0.03 9.35 35.52
CA SER A 77 1.22 9.24 34.77
C SER A 77 1.53 7.86 34.16
N SER A 78 1.28 7.69 32.85
CA SER A 78 2.02 6.74 31.98
C SER A 78 1.77 6.91 30.46
N SER A 79 0.90 7.83 30.03
CA SER A 79 0.40 7.88 28.65
C SER A 79 1.29 8.65 27.65
N SER A 80 2.20 9.51 28.13
CA SER A 80 3.05 10.38 27.30
C SER A 80 3.99 9.58 26.37
N ASP A 81 4.63 8.54 26.89
CA ASP A 81 5.61 7.75 26.12
C ASP A 81 4.98 6.96 24.99
N ASN A 82 3.74 6.50 25.16
CA ASN A 82 3.03 5.70 24.15
C ASN A 82 2.56 6.54 22.96
N ILE A 83 2.15 7.79 23.20
CA ILE A 83 1.76 8.74 22.15
C ILE A 83 2.97 9.16 21.31
N SER A 84 4.11 9.42 21.98
CA SER A 84 5.37 9.75 21.31
C SER A 84 5.88 8.59 20.43
N LYS A 85 5.81 7.35 20.95
CA LYS A 85 6.14 6.12 20.19
C LYS A 85 5.20 5.90 19.00
N PHE A 86 3.91 6.16 19.15
CA PHE A 86 2.96 6.01 18.04
C PHE A 86 3.24 7.02 16.92
N LYS A 87 3.50 8.30 17.27
CA LYS A 87 3.88 9.34 16.30
C LYS A 87 5.18 9.01 15.57
N SER A 88 6.18 8.46 16.28
CA SER A 88 7.46 8.08 15.66
C SER A 88 7.33 6.87 14.74
N LEU A 89 6.58 5.84 15.14
CA LEU A 89 6.33 4.65 14.32
C LEU A 89 5.50 4.99 13.07
N PHE A 90 4.46 5.81 13.20
CA PHE A 90 3.68 6.29 12.05
C PHE A 90 4.57 7.07 11.07
N LYS A 91 5.41 7.98 11.57
CA LYS A 91 6.36 8.75 10.76
C LYS A 91 7.37 7.86 10.04
N ILE A 92 7.85 6.80 10.68
CA ILE A 92 8.77 5.83 10.08
C ILE A 92 8.06 5.02 8.98
N ARG A 93 6.86 4.50 9.26
CA ARG A 93 6.06 3.74 8.28
C ARG A 93 5.71 4.59 7.06
N TYR A 94 5.23 5.81 7.28
CA TYR A 94 4.89 6.73 6.20
C TYR A 94 6.09 7.05 5.30
N LYS A 95 7.26 7.29 5.89
CA LYS A 95 8.49 7.51 5.12
C LYS A 95 8.88 6.26 4.30
N LYS A 96 8.81 5.07 4.90
CA LYS A 96 9.12 3.80 4.22
C LYS A 96 8.17 3.58 3.04
N GLU A 97 6.88 3.81 3.23
CA GLU A 97 5.86 3.61 2.21
C GLU A 97 6.06 4.55 1.01
N ARG A 98 6.41 5.81 1.27
CA ARG A 98 6.72 6.77 0.19
C ARG A 98 7.91 6.33 -0.67
N VAL A 99 8.98 5.84 -0.03
CA VAL A 99 10.16 5.35 -0.74
C VAL A 99 9.82 4.12 -1.58
N LEU A 100 8.99 3.21 -1.06
CA LEU A 100 8.53 2.04 -1.79
C LEU A 100 7.66 2.41 -2.99
N ALA A 101 6.73 3.37 -2.84
CA ALA A 101 5.88 3.84 -3.93
C ALA A 101 6.68 4.52 -5.04
N GLU A 102 7.68 5.35 -4.67
CA GLU A 102 8.59 5.98 -5.62
C GLU A 102 9.44 4.94 -6.37
N HIS A 103 10.01 3.99 -5.64
CA HIS A 103 10.80 2.91 -6.25
C HIS A 103 9.93 2.01 -7.14
N GLY A 104 8.69 1.74 -6.75
CA GLY A 104 7.70 1.01 -7.54
C GLY A 104 7.41 1.70 -8.87
N ARG A 105 7.20 3.03 -8.87
CA ARG A 105 7.05 3.81 -10.10
C ARG A 105 8.28 3.70 -11.00
N LYS A 106 9.48 3.80 -10.43
CA LYS A 106 10.73 3.71 -11.21
C LYS A 106 10.91 2.32 -11.84
N ILE A 107 10.56 1.26 -11.12
CA ILE A 107 10.56 -0.10 -11.66
C ILE A 107 9.59 -0.23 -12.83
N GLN A 108 8.35 0.27 -12.68
CA GLN A 108 7.36 0.22 -13.76
C GLN A 108 7.83 0.97 -15.00
N GLU A 109 8.47 2.13 -14.83
CA GLU A 109 9.04 2.90 -15.94
C GLU A 109 10.16 2.13 -16.65
N ILE A 110 11.09 1.53 -15.92
CA ILE A 110 12.17 0.70 -16.49
C ILE A 110 11.59 -0.51 -17.23
N MET A 111 10.57 -1.18 -16.66
CA MET A 111 9.91 -2.31 -17.31
C MET A 111 9.25 -1.89 -18.62
N LEU A 112 8.57 -0.74 -18.65
CA LEU A 112 7.96 -0.20 -19.87
C LEU A 112 9.01 0.10 -20.94
N GLN A 113 10.09 0.78 -20.58
CA GLN A 113 11.18 1.08 -21.50
C GLN A 113 11.81 -0.20 -22.06
N THR A 114 12.04 -1.19 -21.20
CA THR A 114 12.61 -2.48 -21.60
C THR A 114 11.68 -3.23 -22.55
N SER A 115 10.37 -3.23 -22.27
CA SER A 115 9.38 -3.85 -23.15
C SER A 115 9.35 -3.19 -24.54
N GLN A 116 9.44 -1.86 -24.59
CA GLN A 116 9.50 -1.12 -25.85
C GLN A 116 10.80 -1.41 -26.62
N GLU A 117 11.94 -1.51 -25.95
CA GLU A 117 13.21 -1.85 -26.58
C GLU A 117 13.20 -3.25 -27.17
N VAL A 118 12.69 -4.23 -26.41
CA VAL A 118 12.52 -5.62 -26.89
C VAL A 118 11.63 -5.66 -28.12
N GLN A 119 10.54 -4.89 -28.14
CA GLN A 119 9.68 -4.79 -29.31
C GLN A 119 10.43 -4.23 -30.53
N ARG A 120 11.17 -3.12 -30.35
CA ARG A 120 11.98 -2.53 -31.44
C ARG A 120 13.05 -3.46 -31.97
N ILE A 121 13.69 -4.24 -31.09
CA ILE A 121 14.66 -5.27 -31.50
C ILE A 121 13.96 -6.37 -32.29
N ASN A 122 12.80 -6.84 -31.83
CA ASN A 122 12.04 -7.87 -32.53
C ASN A 122 11.56 -7.42 -33.92
N GLU A 123 11.13 -6.17 -34.06
CA GLU A 123 10.75 -5.59 -35.35
C GLU A 123 11.93 -5.56 -36.32
N ARG A 124 13.10 -5.05 -35.89
CA ARG A 124 14.32 -5.06 -36.71
C ARG A 124 14.79 -6.48 -37.06
N MET A 125 14.67 -7.41 -36.12
CA MET A 125 15.02 -8.82 -36.35
C MET A 125 14.05 -9.49 -37.35
N ALA A 126 12.78 -9.09 -37.36
CA ALA A 126 11.81 -9.54 -38.35
C ALA A 126 12.14 -8.97 -39.74
N GLU A 127 12.43 -7.67 -39.85
CA GLU A 127 12.88 -7.04 -41.10
C GLU A 127 14.15 -7.70 -41.65
N PHE A 128 15.14 -7.95 -40.79
CA PHE A 128 16.36 -8.64 -41.18
C PHE A 128 16.08 -10.08 -41.65
N ARG A 129 15.21 -10.81 -40.94
CA ARG A 129 14.78 -12.15 -41.35
C ARG A 129 14.12 -12.13 -42.72
N ASP A 130 13.22 -11.19 -42.95
CA ASP A 130 12.52 -11.05 -44.22
C ASP A 130 13.49 -10.67 -45.36
N ALA A 131 14.47 -9.80 -45.10
CA ALA A 131 15.53 -9.47 -46.04
C ALA A 131 16.38 -10.70 -46.41
N VAL A 132 16.78 -11.50 -45.42
CA VAL A 132 17.52 -12.76 -45.62
C VAL A 132 16.70 -13.78 -46.43
N MET A 133 15.39 -13.91 -46.15
CA MET A 133 14.51 -14.81 -46.89
C MET A 133 14.20 -14.32 -48.31
N SER A 134 14.31 -13.02 -48.57
CA SER A 134 14.08 -12.41 -49.89
C SER A 134 15.27 -12.50 -50.85
N GLY A 135 16.45 -12.93 -50.38
CA GLY A 135 17.60 -13.23 -51.25
C GLY A 135 18.36 -12.02 -51.83
N ASN A 136 18.23 -10.83 -51.24
CA ASN A 136 18.97 -9.63 -51.66
C ASN A 136 20.33 -9.53 -50.96
N GLU A 137 21.37 -10.14 -51.53
CA GLU A 137 22.74 -10.11 -50.99
C GLU A 137 23.34 -8.69 -50.90
N GLU A 138 22.85 -7.72 -51.68
CA GLU A 138 23.31 -6.32 -51.66
C GLU A 138 22.84 -5.54 -50.42
N SER A 139 21.65 -5.81 -49.87
CA SER A 139 21.15 -5.08 -48.69
C SER A 139 21.83 -5.53 -47.38
N PHE A 140 22.39 -6.74 -47.38
CA PHE A 140 23.13 -7.30 -46.25
C PHE A 140 24.43 -6.54 -45.97
N PHE A 141 25.13 -6.12 -47.03
CA PHE A 141 26.40 -5.37 -46.91
C PHE A 141 26.18 -3.91 -46.49
N GLU A 142 25.12 -3.25 -46.99
CA GLU A 142 24.78 -1.87 -46.59
C GLU A 142 24.38 -1.78 -45.12
N HIS A 143 23.54 -2.70 -44.63
CA HIS A 143 23.10 -2.67 -43.23
C HIS A 143 24.23 -2.99 -42.23
N TYR A 144 25.21 -3.81 -42.63
CA TYR A 144 26.40 -4.10 -41.82
C TYR A 144 27.38 -2.92 -41.79
N ALA A 145 27.52 -2.18 -42.89
CA ALA A 145 28.37 -1.00 -42.99
C ALA A 145 27.84 0.18 -42.15
N SER A 146 26.52 0.39 -42.09
CA SER A 146 25.92 1.46 -41.28
C SER A 146 25.96 1.19 -39.77
N ALA A 147 25.88 -0.07 -39.33
CA ALA A 147 25.95 -0.43 -37.91
C ALA A 147 27.33 -0.15 -37.29
N ASN A 148 28.40 -0.16 -38.10
CA ASN A 148 29.78 -0.04 -37.63
C ASN A 148 30.33 1.40 -37.68
N GLN A 149 29.56 2.37 -38.18
CA GLN A 149 29.96 3.79 -38.22
C GLN A 149 29.52 4.59 -36.97
N ASN A 150 28.67 4.03 -36.12
CA ASN A 150 28.14 4.70 -34.91
C ASN A 150 28.80 4.24 -33.59
N SER A 151 29.98 3.59 -33.64
CA SER A 151 30.74 3.17 -32.45
C SER A 151 32.16 3.75 -32.38
N GLY A 152 32.41 4.87 -33.07
CA GLY A 152 33.63 5.69 -32.96
C GLY A 152 33.42 6.91 -32.08
#